data_AF-A0A1W2CSE1-F1
#
_entry.id   AF-A0A1W2CSE1-F1
#
_cell.length_a   1.000
_cell.length_b   1.000
_cell.length_c   1.000
_cell.angle_alpha   90.00
_cell.angle_beta   90.00
_cell.angle_gamma   90.00
#
_symmetry.space_group_name_H-M   'P 1'
#
loop_
_entity.id
_entity.type
_entity.pdbx_description
1 polymer ?
#
loop_
_entity_poly.entity_id
_entity_poly.type
_entity_poly.pdbx_seq_one_letter_code
_entity_poly.pdbx_strand_id
1 'polypeptide(L)' 'MTKRKLTLIFLILILILIFLAIYSGIEFQKITTESMEWQSTRFRITDKTKIFGIGILLSILGYIILRKKISKTQK' A
#
# COMPACT_ATOMS: atom_id res chain seq x y z
N MET A 1 -14.21 -10.47 18.32
CA MET A 1 -13.40 -10.74 17.11
C MET A 1 -12.16 -11.54 17.52
N THR A 2 -11.79 -12.63 16.84
CA THR A 2 -10.59 -13.40 17.21
C THR A 2 -9.31 -12.68 16.76
N LYS A 3 -8.23 -12.76 17.55
CA LYS A 3 -6.92 -12.15 17.28
C LYS A 3 -6.41 -12.46 15.86
N ARG A 4 -6.68 -13.68 15.37
CA ARG A 4 -6.36 -14.13 14.01
C ARG A 4 -7.14 -13.36 12.94
N LYS A 5 -8.44 -13.12 13.13
CA LYS A 5 -9.27 -12.33 12.21
C LYS A 5 -8.79 -10.88 12.12
N LEU A 6 -8.43 -10.27 13.25
CA LEU A 6 -7.93 -8.89 13.30
C LEU A 6 -6.59 -8.74 12.56
N THR A 7 -5.68 -9.71 12.73
CA THR A 7 -4.41 -9.78 11.98
C THR A 7 -4.63 -9.88 10.48
N LEU A 8 -5.59 -10.72 10.07
CA LEU A 8 -5.94 -10.93 8.66
C LEU A 8 -6.50 -9.65 8.03
N ILE A 9 -7.32 -8.89 8.77
CA ILE A 9 -7.84 -7.60 8.33
C ILE A 9 -6.73 -6.57 8.12
N PHE A 10 -5.78 -6.48 9.06
CA PHE A 10 -4.63 -5.57 8.89
C PHE A 10 -3.79 -5.93 7.65
N LEU A 11 -3.57 -7.22 7.41
CA LEU A 11 -2.88 -7.69 6.21
C LEU A 11 -3.62 -7.30 4.94
N ILE A 12 -4.93 -7.53 4.88
CA ILE A 12 -5.77 -7.14 3.73
C ILE A 12 -5.73 -5.62 3.52
N LEU A 13 -5.83 -4.85 4.60
CA LEU A 13 -5.78 -3.39 4.54
C LEU A 13 -4.45 -2.88 3.97
N ILE A 14 -3.32 -3.41 4.45
CA ILE A 14 -1.99 -3.06 3.93
C ILE A 14 -1.90 -3.40 2.44
N LEU A 15 -2.40 -4.56 2.04
CA LEU A 15 -2.36 -5.02 0.67
C LEU A 15 -3.17 -4.09 -0.26
N ILE A 16 -4.39 -3.71 0.16
CA ILE A 16 -5.22 -2.73 -0.55
C ILE A 16 -4.49 -1.37 -0.68
N LEU A 17 -3.89 -0.89 0.40
CA LEU A 17 -3.19 0.39 0.38
C LEU A 17 -1.96 0.38 -0.53
N ILE A 18 -1.25 -0.75 -0.63
CA ILE A 18 -0.14 -0.92 -1.59
C ILE A 18 -0.65 -0.84 -3.02
N PHE A 19 -1.75 -1.54 -3.35
CA PHE A 19 -2.37 -1.46 -4.67
C PHE A 19 -2.78 -0.03 -5.02
N LEU A 20 -3.41 0.69 -4.08
CA LEU A 20 -3.80 2.08 -4.27
C LEU A 20 -2.60 3.00 -4.46
N ALA A 21 -1.53 2.82 -3.68
CA ALA A 21 -0.30 3.60 -3.81
C ALA A 21 0.32 3.40 -5.20
N ILE A 22 0.49 2.15 -5.64
CA ILE A 22 1.04 1.81 -6.95
C ILE A 22 0.17 2.39 -8.07
N TYR A 23 -1.14 2.13 -8.03
CA TYR A 23 -2.08 2.64 -9.03
C TYR A 23 -2.07 4.16 -9.11
N SER A 24 -1.98 4.86 -7.98
CA SER A 24 -1.96 6.32 -7.92
C SER A 24 -0.64 6.96 -8.37
N GLY A 25 0.43 6.17 -8.45
CA GLY A 25 1.77 6.63 -8.85
C GLY A 25 2.15 6.24 -10.27
N ILE A 26 1.34 5.44 -10.97
CA ILE A 26 1.58 5.09 -12.37
C ILE A 26 1.10 6.23 -13.27
N GLU A 27 2.02 6.86 -13.99
CA GLU A 27 1.72 7.73 -15.13
C GLU A 27 2.12 7.00 -16.42
N PHE A 28 1.17 6.85 -17.34
CA PHE A 28 1.42 6.32 -18.67
C PHE A 28 1.78 7.47 -19.60
N GLN A 29 3.02 7.50 -20.10
CA GLN A 29 3.41 8.44 -21.13
C GLN A 29 3.27 7.78 -22.50
N LYS A 30 2.41 8.34 -23.36
CA LYS A 30 2.35 7.98 -24.77
C LYS A 30 3.46 8.74 -25.49
N ILE A 31 4.52 8.03 -25.89
CA ILE A 31 5.53 8.57 -26.79
C ILE A 31 5.10 8.17 -28.20
N THR A 32 4.52 9.12 -28.94
CA THR A 32 4.11 8.92 -30.33
C THR A 32 5.33 9.08 -31.22
N THR A 33 6.03 7.99 -31.52
CA THR A 33 6.98 7.90 -32.63
C THR A 33 6.29 7.21 -33.79
N GLU A 34 6.39 7.78 -34.99
CA GLU A 34 5.58 7.54 -36.21
C GLU A 34 5.43 6.08 -36.69
N SER A 35 6.03 5.08 -36.03
CA SER A 35 5.88 3.67 -36.39
C SER A 35 5.84 2.68 -35.22
N MET A 36 5.88 3.13 -33.95
CA MET A 36 5.81 2.22 -32.80
C MET A 36 5.36 2.95 -31.53
N GLU A 37 4.18 2.57 -31.01
CA GLU A 37 3.67 3.05 -29.72
C GLU A 37 4.40 2.35 -28.56
N TRP A 38 5.53 2.91 -28.12
CA TRP A 38 6.14 2.51 -26.87
C TRP A 38 5.37 3.14 -25.70
N GLN A 39 4.60 2.34 -24.99
CA GLN A 39 3.99 2.75 -23.72
C GLN A 39 5.04 2.66 -22.61
N SER A 40 5.67 3.78 -22.30
CA SER A 40 6.59 3.88 -21.16
C SER A 40 5.78 4.14 -19.89
N THR A 41 5.98 3.29 -18.88
CA THR A 41 5.37 3.47 -17.56
C THR A 41 6.37 4.17 -16.66
N ARG A 42 6.05 5.38 -16.19
CA ARG A 42 6.87 6.08 -15.20
C ARG A 42 6.16 6.08 -13.87
N PHE A 43 6.89 5.74 -12.81
CA PHE A 43 6.40 5.95 -11.46
C PHE A 43 6.68 7.40 -11.04
N ARG A 44 5.63 8.12 -10.68
CA ARG A 44 5.71 9.47 -10.13
C ARG A 44 5.05 9.51 -8.77
N ILE A 45 5.78 10.02 -7.78
CA ILE A 45 5.23 10.24 -6.44
C ILE A 45 4.27 11.42 -6.49
N THR A 46 2.98 11.13 -6.65
CA THR A 46 1.89 12.11 -6.57
C THR A 46 1.48 12.36 -5.12
N ASP A 47 0.77 13.45 -4.83
CA ASP A 47 0.28 13.71 -3.47
C ASP A 47 -0.66 12.60 -2.97
N LYS A 48 -1.42 11.98 -3.87
CA LYS A 48 -2.21 10.77 -3.58
C LYS A 48 -1.33 9.60 -3.16
N THR A 49 -0.23 9.35 -3.89
CA THR A 49 0.74 8.30 -3.54
C THR A 49 1.33 8.52 -2.14
N LYS A 50 1.63 9.77 -1.78
CA LYS A 50 2.13 10.12 -0.44
C LYS A 50 1.11 9.80 0.65
N ILE A 51 -0.16 10.16 0.45
CA ILE A 51 -1.24 9.88 1.40
C ILE A 51 -1.38 8.37 1.62
N PHE A 52 -1.41 7.58 0.54
CA PHE A 52 -1.46 6.12 0.66
C PHE A 52 -0.21 5.56 1.34
N GLY A 53 0.98 6.10 1.06
CA GLY A 53 2.22 5.74 1.74
C GLY A 53 2.18 5.99 3.25
N ILE A 54 1.64 7.13 3.70
CA ILE A 54 1.43 7.43 5.12
C ILE A 54 0.44 6.43 5.73
N GLY A 55 -0.65 6.11 5.02
CA GLY A 55 -1.62 5.10 5.44
C GLY A 55 -0.99 3.72 5.64
N ILE A 56 -0.07 3.30 4.75
CA ILE A 56 0.68 2.04 4.88
C ILE A 56 1.54 2.06 6.15
N LEU A 57 2.30 3.14 6.38
CA LEU A 57 3.15 3.28 7.56
C LEU A 57 2.34 3.18 8.85
N LEU A 58 1.21 3.90 8.94
CA LEU A 58 0.31 3.85 10.09
C LEU A 58 -0.30 2.45 10.29
N SER A 59 -0.65 1.76 9.20
CA SER A 59 -1.20 0.40 9.26
C SER A 59 -0.17 -0.61 9.78
N ILE A 60 1.09 -0.49 9.35
CA ILE A 60 2.20 -1.33 9.84
C ILE A 60 2.46 -1.05 11.32
N LEU A 61 2.55 0.22 11.71
CA LEU A 61 2.74 0.60 13.12
C LEU A 61 1.60 0.09 14.00
N GLY A 62 0.36 0.25 13.55
CA GLY A 62 -0.83 -0.28 14.23
C GLY A 62 -0.77 -1.81 14.39
N TYR A 63 -0.36 -2.52 13.34
CA TYR A 63 -0.16 -3.97 13.38
C TYR A 63 0.90 -4.40 14.41
N ILE A 64 2.05 -3.71 14.45
CA ILE A 64 3.14 -4.00 15.41
C ILE A 64 2.65 -3.79 16.84
N ILE A 65 1.97 -2.67 17.12
CA ILE A 65 1.43 -2.36 18.45
C ILE A 65 0.42 -3.43 18.89
N LEU A 66 -0.49 -3.81 17.98
CA LEU A 66 -1.49 -4.83 18.22
C LEU A 66 -0.85 -6.18 18.55
N ARG A 67 0.14 -6.61 17.75
CA ARG A 67 0.88 -7.87 17.96
C ARG A 67 1.59 -7.87 19.32
N LYS A 68 2.21 -6.74 19.69
CA LYS A 68 2.89 -6.57 20.99
C LYS A 68 1.92 -6.69 22.17
N LYS A 69 0.73 -6.08 22.09
CA LYS A 69 -0.33 -6.25 23.12
C LYS A 69 -0.80 -7.70 23.21
N ILE A 70 -1.05 -8.35 22.08
CA ILE A 70 -1.50 -9.75 22.04
C ILE A 70 -0.51 -10.70 22.72
N SER A 71 0.79 -10.50 22.50
CA SER A 71 1.86 -11.31 23.11
C SER A 71 1.99 -11.07 24.61
N LYS A 72 1.77 -9.84 25.10
CA LYS A 72 1.77 -9.54 26.55
C LYS A 72 0.61 -10.21 27.30
N THR A 73 -0.57 -10.32 26.70
CA THR A 73 -1.74 -10.96 27.34
C THR A 73 -1.66 -12.49 27.38
N GLN A 74 -0.62 -13.10 26.81
CA GLN A 74 -0.39 -14.55 26.87
C GLN A 74 0.81 -14.95 27.74
N LYS A 75 1.47 -13.98 28.38
CA LYS A 75 2.39 -14.19 29.50
C LYS A 75 1.65 -13.91 30.80
#